data_AF-A0A3E2NXQ5-F1
#
_entry.id   AF-A0A3E2NXQ5-F1
#
_cell.length_a   1.000
_cell.length_b   1.000
_cell.length_c   1.000
_cell.angle_alpha   90.00
_cell.angle_beta   90.00
_cell.angle_gamma   90.00
#
_symmetry.space_group_name_H-M   'P 1'
#
loop_
_entity.id
_entity.type
_entity.pdbx_description
1 polymer ?
#
loop_
_entity_poly.entity_id
_entity_poly.type
_entity_poly.pdbx_seq_one_letter_code
_entity_poly.pdbx_strand_id
1 'polypeptide(L)' 'MSLPEERQGDPKVEAGSAINVLPGIKHWHGASPDAEMIHTAIGINTEKGIVNWLEPVTDEQYYAAQ' A
#
# COMPACT_ATOMS: atom_id res chain seq x y z
N MET A 1 12.95 15.01 -10.30
CA MET A 1 12.44 14.66 -8.96
C MET A 1 12.27 13.16 -8.96
N SER A 2 13.25 12.43 -8.46
CA SER A 2 13.20 10.96 -8.36
C SER A 2 12.20 10.59 -7.27
N LEU A 3 11.13 9.88 -7.64
CA LEU A 3 10.22 9.30 -6.66
C LEU A 3 10.97 8.21 -5.90
N PRO A 4 10.72 8.04 -4.59
CA PRO A 4 11.36 6.96 -3.83
C PRO A 4 11.02 5.60 -4.44
N GLU A 5 12.00 4.70 -4.50
CA GLU A 5 11.85 3.35 -5.07
C GLU A 5 10.87 2.46 -4.26
N GLU A 6 10.61 2.83 -3.01
CA GLU A 6 9.68 2.14 -2.10
C GLU A 6 8.78 3.16 -1.36
N ARG A 7 7.50 2.81 -1.19
CA ARG A 7 6.58 3.51 -0.27
C ARG A 7 6.21 2.55 0.86
N GLN A 8 6.81 2.72 2.03
CA GLN A 8 6.50 1.92 3.22
C GLN A 8 5.19 2.40 3.85
N GLY A 9 4.08 1.81 3.42
CA GLY A 9 2.75 2.19 3.90
C GLY A 9 2.35 3.60 3.45
N ASP A 10 1.05 3.83 3.35
CA ASP A 10 0.53 5.19 3.26
C ASP A 10 0.31 5.72 4.68
N PRO A 11 0.58 7.01 4.94
CA PRO A 11 0.18 7.62 6.20
C PRO A 11 -1.31 7.37 6.43
N LYS A 12 -1.69 7.24 7.71
CA LYS A 12 -3.05 6.96 8.19
C LYS A 12 -4.14 7.34 7.19
N VAL A 13 -4.74 6.31 6.59
CA VAL A 13 -5.77 6.47 5.55
C VAL A 13 -7.14 6.54 6.22
N GLU A 14 -7.84 7.64 6.02
CA GLU A 14 -9.17 7.86 6.58
C GLU A 14 -10.26 7.57 5.55
N ALA A 15 -11.47 7.22 6.01
CA ALA A 15 -12.61 6.96 5.13
C ALA A 15 -12.87 8.13 4.16
N GLY A 16 -13.01 7.82 2.87
CA GLY A 16 -13.17 8.81 1.80
C GLY A 16 -11.86 9.27 1.16
N SER A 17 -10.70 8.84 1.69
CA SER A 17 -9.40 9.08 1.05
C SER A 17 -9.26 8.28 -0.25
N ALA A 18 -8.55 8.86 -1.22
CA ALA A 18 -8.17 8.20 -2.46
C ALA A 18 -6.66 8.19 -2.60
N ILE A 19 -6.07 7.00 -2.74
CA ILE A 19 -4.64 6.81 -2.93
C ILE A 19 -4.38 6.37 -4.36
N ASN A 20 -3.47 7.05 -5.04
CA ASN A 20 -2.93 6.62 -6.32
C ASN A 20 -1.55 5.99 -6.12
N VAL A 21 -1.43 4.69 -6.41
CA VAL A 21 -0.15 3.97 -6.37
C VAL A 21 0.45 3.95 -7.76
N LEU A 22 1.65 4.51 -7.90
CA LEU A 22 2.32 4.60 -9.20
C LEU A 22 2.87 3.23 -9.64
N PRO A 23 2.98 2.98 -10.95
CA PRO A 23 3.50 1.71 -11.46
C PRO A 23 4.90 1.40 -10.93
N GLY A 24 5.14 0.14 -10.57
CA GLY A 24 6.44 -0.35 -10.13
C GLY A 24 6.82 0.03 -8.68
N ILE A 25 5.98 0.75 -7.96
CA ILE A 25 6.23 1.09 -6.56
C ILE A 25 5.84 -0.08 -5.66
N LYS A 26 6.81 -0.62 -4.93
CA LYS A 26 6.56 -1.55 -3.84
C LYS A 26 5.83 -0.84 -2.72
N HIS A 27 4.72 -1.43 -2.29
CA HIS A 27 3.82 -0.87 -1.28
C HIS A 27 3.07 -1.99 -0.56
N TRP A 28 2.47 -1.65 0.57
CA TRP A 28 1.53 -2.48 1.32
C TRP A 28 0.44 -1.59 1.92
N HIS A 29 -0.71 -2.17 2.22
CA HIS A 29 -1.84 -1.49 2.85
C HIS A 29 -2.57 -2.48 3.76
N GLY A 30 -3.16 -1.99 4.84
CA GLY A 30 -3.81 -2.82 5.85
C GLY A 30 -4.52 -2.00 6.91
N ALA A 31 -5.16 -2.70 7.85
CA ALA A 31 -5.78 -2.12 9.01
C ALA A 31 -4.75 -1.57 10.01
N SER A 32 -5.13 -0.57 10.80
CA SER A 32 -4.37 -0.18 11.99
C SER A 32 -4.54 -1.25 13.09
N PRO A 33 -3.68 -1.28 14.13
CA PRO A 33 -3.75 -2.28 15.19
C PRO A 33 -5.05 -2.20 16.01
N ASP A 34 -5.72 -1.05 15.97
CA ASP A 34 -6.86 -0.69 16.80
C ASP A 34 -8.20 -0.59 16.05
N ALA A 35 -8.21 -0.68 14.71
CA ALA A 35 -9.42 -0.53 13.92
C ALA A 35 -9.38 -1.33 12.61
N GLU A 36 -10.55 -1.84 12.19
CA GLU A 36 -10.71 -2.47 10.88
C GLU A 36 -10.63 -1.44 9.75
N MET A 37 -10.15 -1.87 8.58
CA MET A 37 -10.10 -1.07 7.37
C MET A 37 -10.79 -1.80 6.21
N ILE A 38 -11.68 -1.09 5.51
CA ILE A 38 -12.36 -1.57 4.31
C ILE A 38 -12.07 -0.58 3.19
N HIS A 39 -11.58 -1.07 2.06
CA HIS A 39 -11.35 -0.24 0.89
C HIS A 39 -11.71 -0.98 -0.40
N THR A 40 -11.86 -0.22 -1.48
CA THR A 40 -11.97 -0.76 -2.84
C THR A 40 -10.62 -0.63 -3.53
N ALA A 41 -10.10 -1.71 -4.08
CA ALA A 41 -8.87 -1.71 -4.88
C ALA A 41 -9.22 -1.77 -6.38
N ILE A 42 -8.63 -0.87 -7.17
CA ILE A 42 -8.83 -0.82 -8.63
C ILE A 42 -7.47 -1.03 -9.31
N GLY A 43 -7.23 -2.22 -9.83
CA GLY A 43 -6.07 -2.51 -10.67
C GLY A 43 -6.32 -2.04 -12.10
N ILE A 44 -5.45 -1.15 -12.61
CA ILE A 44 -5.50 -0.65 -13.99
C ILE A 44 -4.35 -1.23 -14.82
N ASN A 45 -4.47 -1.21 -16.16
CA ASN A 45 -3.48 -1.73 -17.09
C ASN A 45 -3.12 -3.22 -16.88
N THR A 46 -4.11 -4.04 -16.52
CA THR A 46 -3.93 -5.46 -16.17
C THR A 46 -3.37 -6.30 -17.32
N GLU A 47 -3.48 -5.83 -18.56
CA GLU A 47 -2.85 -6.44 -19.73
C GLU A 47 -1.32 -6.47 -19.67
N LYS A 48 -0.71 -5.63 -18.81
CA LYS A 48 0.74 -5.56 -18.59
C LYS A 48 1.22 -6.39 -17.39
N GLY A 49 0.30 -7.09 -16.71
CA GLY A 49 0.53 -7.77 -15.44
C GLY A 49 -0.40 -7.24 -14.36
N ILE A 50 -0.67 -8.07 -13.34
CA ILE A 50 -1.64 -7.74 -12.28
C ILE A 50 -0.92 -7.30 -11.01
N VAL A 51 -0.16 -8.22 -10.39
CA VAL A 51 0.57 -7.98 -9.15
C VAL A 51 1.77 -8.91 -9.08
N ASN A 52 2.89 -8.39 -8.57
CA ASN A 52 4.05 -9.19 -8.19
C ASN A 52 4.10 -9.24 -6.67
N TRP A 53 3.75 -10.39 -6.09
CA TRP A 53 3.86 -10.60 -4.65
C TRP A 53 5.32 -10.74 -4.24
N LEU A 54 5.68 -10.05 -3.17
CA LEU A 54 7.02 -10.04 -2.60
C LEU A 54 6.99 -10.67 -1.20
N GLU A 55 7.92 -10.30 -0.34
CA GLU A 55 7.96 -10.73 1.04
C GLU A 55 6.78 -10.19 1.88
N PRO A 56 6.36 -10.93 2.94
CA PRO A 56 5.43 -10.41 3.93
C PRO A 56 6.00 -9.18 4.65
N VAL A 57 5.11 -8.27 5.03
CA VAL A 57 5.45 -7.16 5.95
C VAL A 57 5.75 -7.76 7.32
N THR A 58 6.91 -7.42 7.88
CA THR A 58 7.28 -7.89 9.24
C THR A 58 6.51 -7.12 10.30
N ASP A 59 6.36 -7.69 11.49
CA ASP A 59 5.76 -6.98 12.64
C ASP A 59 6.51 -5.67 12.91
N GLU A 60 7.84 -5.66 12.81
CA GLU A 60 8.66 -4.45 12.98
C GLU A 60 8.29 -3.37 11.96
N GLN A 61 8.17 -3.72 10.68
CA GLN A 61 7.75 -2.78 9.63
C GLN A 61 6.31 -2.28 9.87
N TYR A 62 5.42 -3.17 10.28
CA TYR A 62 4.02 -2.86 10.53
C TYR A 62 3.86 -1.89 11.71
N TYR A 63 4.54 -2.13 12.83
CA TYR A 63 4.45 -1.28 14.02
C TYR A 63 5.25 0.03 13.87
N ALA A 64 6.31 0.06 13.05
CA ALA A 64 7.06 1.27 12.76
C ALA A 64 6.32 2.26 11.85
N ALA A 65 5.32 1.78 11.09
CA ALA A 65 4.55 2.56 10.13
C ALA A 65 3.20 3.09 10.65
N GLN A 66 2.91 2.90 11.94
CA GLN A 66 1.69 3.41 12.60
C GLN A 66 1.75 4.92 12.85
#